data_AF-A0A9E3W455-F1
#
_entry.id   AF-A0A9E3W455-F1
#
_cell.length_a   1.000
_cell.length_b   1.000
_cell.length_c   1.000
_cell.angle_alpha   90.00
_cell.angle_beta   90.00
_cell.angle_gamma   90.00
#
_symmetry.space_group_name_H-M   'P 1'
#
loop_
_entity.id
_entity.type
_entity.pdbx_description
1 polymer ?
#
loop_
_entity_poly.entity_id
_entity_poly.type
_entity_poly.pdbx_seq_one_letter_code
_entity_poly.pdbx_strand_id
1 'polypeptide(L)'
;MESFYALIDELMQLPPPGRDAARLRLLGRFEVERAVLALDMADFSLSVRRSGILPHLCRIRRVQRLAAPLITAAGGELVKCEADNVLAVFPQPRDAVAAAVAIREAIAAAPADAEDDSPLKAGIGIDFGRFLLIPGRDAFGDAVNVAHKLGEDLARAGEILVTAEAARRLGAEAGVRLEPLSFSISGLELQAFRVT
;
A
#
# COMPACT_ATOMS: atom_id res chain seq x y z
N MET A 1 9.78 -5.00 -26.31
CA MET A 1 10.25 -4.56 -24.98
C MET A 1 10.35 -5.82 -24.11
N GLU A 2 11.52 -6.19 -23.58
CA GLU A 2 11.66 -7.41 -22.76
C GLU A 2 10.81 -7.32 -21.48
N SER A 3 10.19 -8.40 -21.02
CA SER A 3 9.40 -8.40 -19.78
C SER A 3 10.31 -8.35 -18.54
N PHE A 4 9.75 -7.95 -17.39
CA PHE A 4 10.47 -7.99 -16.11
C PHE A 4 11.06 -9.38 -15.83
N TYR A 5 10.23 -10.43 -15.95
CA TYR A 5 10.67 -11.80 -15.67
C TYR A 5 11.70 -12.31 -16.67
N ALA A 6 11.64 -11.92 -17.95
CA ALA A 6 12.68 -12.29 -18.91
C ALA A 6 14.06 -11.77 -18.50
N LEU A 7 14.13 -10.54 -17.97
CA LEU A 7 15.37 -9.95 -17.47
C LEU A 7 15.85 -10.61 -16.16
N ILE A 8 14.92 -11.03 -15.29
CA ILE A 8 15.24 -11.83 -14.10
C ILE A 8 15.78 -13.21 -14.49
N ASP A 9 15.14 -13.89 -15.44
CA ASP A 9 15.55 -15.20 -15.94
C ASP A 9 16.96 -15.11 -16.58
N GLU A 10 17.24 -14.05 -17.34
CA GLU A 10 18.57 -13.75 -17.86
C GLU A 10 19.59 -13.58 -16.71
N LEU A 11 19.29 -12.73 -15.73
CA LEU A 11 20.16 -12.48 -14.57
C LEU A 11 20.48 -13.76 -13.80
N MET A 12 19.51 -14.66 -13.64
CA MET A 12 19.68 -15.95 -12.96
C MET A 12 20.67 -16.87 -13.68
N GLN A 13 20.67 -16.84 -15.02
CA GLN A 13 21.52 -17.70 -15.85
C GLN A 13 22.94 -17.15 -16.03
N LEU A 14 23.16 -15.84 -15.84
CA LEU A 14 24.47 -15.22 -16.03
C LEU A 14 25.48 -15.59 -14.92
N PRO A 15 26.75 -15.86 -15.27
CA PRO A 15 27.83 -15.99 -14.28
C PRO A 15 28.13 -14.61 -13.66
N PRO A 16 28.76 -14.53 -12.46
CA PRO A 16 28.98 -13.29 -11.74
C PRO A 16 29.52 -12.11 -12.58
N PRO A 17 30.51 -12.29 -13.49
CA PRO A 17 31.03 -11.20 -14.32
C PRO A 17 29.99 -10.54 -15.24
N GLY A 18 28.91 -11.24 -15.62
CA GLY A 18 27.83 -10.72 -16.47
C GLY A 18 26.65 -10.12 -15.69
N ARG A 19 26.57 -10.38 -14.37
CA ARG A 19 25.40 -10.00 -13.56
C ARG A 19 25.28 -8.50 -13.35
N ASP A 20 26.38 -7.76 -13.32
CA ASP A 20 26.34 -6.33 -13.03
C ASP A 20 25.67 -5.54 -14.16
N ALA A 21 26.00 -5.84 -15.42
CA ALA A 21 25.35 -5.21 -16.57
C ALA A 21 23.85 -5.54 -16.63
N ALA A 22 23.47 -6.80 -16.36
CA ALA A 22 22.07 -7.22 -16.31
C ALA A 22 21.31 -6.55 -15.15
N ARG A 23 21.93 -6.43 -13.97
CA ARG A 23 21.36 -5.68 -12.84
C ARG A 23 21.12 -4.22 -13.19
N LEU A 24 22.10 -3.54 -13.79
CA LEU A 24 21.94 -2.13 -14.18
C LEU A 24 20.82 -1.94 -15.20
N ARG A 25 20.65 -2.87 -16.15
CA ARG A 25 19.51 -2.88 -17.08
C ARG A 25 18.16 -3.04 -16.36
N LEU A 26 18.06 -3.96 -15.40
CA LEU A 26 16.88 -4.17 -14.58
C LEU A 26 16.53 -2.93 -13.75
N LEU A 27 17.50 -2.45 -12.97
CA LEU A 27 17.33 -1.30 -12.07
C LEU A 27 16.99 -0.04 -12.88
N GLY A 28 17.74 0.25 -13.94
CA GLY A 28 17.49 1.43 -14.79
C GLY A 28 16.13 1.45 -15.48
N ARG A 29 15.40 0.33 -15.50
CA ARG A 29 14.09 0.22 -16.12
C ARG A 29 12.92 0.14 -15.14
N PHE A 30 13.13 -0.48 -13.98
CA PHE A 30 12.03 -0.76 -13.04
C PHE A 30 12.23 -0.10 -11.68
N GLU A 31 13.45 0.32 -11.30
CA GLU A 31 13.67 1.00 -10.03
C GLU A 31 13.04 2.40 -10.07
N VAL A 32 12.24 2.69 -9.05
CA VAL A 32 11.64 4.00 -8.80
C VAL A 32 11.88 4.39 -7.35
N GLU A 33 11.93 5.69 -7.07
CA GLU A 33 11.89 6.22 -5.70
C GLU A 33 10.56 6.98 -5.51
N ARG A 34 9.60 6.34 -4.85
CA ARG A 34 8.20 6.80 -4.77
C ARG A 34 7.61 6.50 -3.40
N ALA A 35 6.47 7.11 -3.10
CA ALA A 35 5.64 6.67 -1.98
C ALA A 35 4.82 5.45 -2.39
N VAL A 36 4.61 4.52 -1.47
CA VAL A 36 3.74 3.37 -1.65
C VAL A 36 2.66 3.40 -0.56
N LEU A 37 1.44 3.06 -0.93
CA LEU A 37 0.29 2.93 -0.06
C LEU A 37 -0.21 1.50 -0.16
N ALA A 38 -0.26 0.82 0.96
CA ALA A 38 -0.92 -0.47 1.10
C ALA A 38 -2.16 -0.29 1.98
N LEU A 39 -3.31 -0.63 1.45
CA LEU A 39 -4.57 -0.67 2.18
C LEU A 39 -4.99 -2.13 2.31
N ASP A 40 -5.37 -2.51 3.52
CA ASP A 40 -5.91 -3.84 3.83
C ASP A 40 -7.25 -3.72 4.56
N MET A 41 -8.21 -4.60 4.26
CA MET A 41 -9.50 -4.59 4.93
C MET A 41 -9.49 -5.48 6.17
N ALA A 42 -10.05 -4.97 7.26
CA ALA A 42 -10.14 -5.77 8.48
C ALA A 42 -11.19 -6.90 8.36
N ASP A 43 -10.99 -7.96 9.14
CA ASP A 43 -11.99 -8.99 9.46
C ASP A 43 -12.41 -9.93 8.32
N PHE A 44 -11.59 -10.15 7.27
CA PHE A 44 -11.88 -11.07 6.15
C PHE A 44 -12.47 -12.43 6.61
N SER A 45 -11.70 -13.15 7.44
CA SER A 45 -12.04 -14.52 7.85
C SER A 45 -13.30 -14.60 8.72
N LEU A 46 -13.59 -13.56 9.50
CA LEU A 46 -14.77 -13.50 10.35
C LEU A 46 -16.01 -13.14 9.55
N SER A 47 -15.89 -12.21 8.61
CA SER A 47 -16.97 -11.81 7.71
C SER A 47 -17.46 -12.99 6.87
N VAL A 48 -16.56 -13.73 6.20
CA VAL A 48 -16.95 -14.89 5.37
C VAL A 48 -17.68 -15.96 6.18
N ARG A 49 -17.27 -16.22 7.43
CA ARG A 49 -17.93 -17.20 8.31
C ARG A 49 -19.32 -16.75 8.76
N ARG A 50 -19.57 -15.44 8.85
CA ARG A 50 -20.83 -14.87 9.34
C ARG A 50 -21.86 -14.67 8.23
N SER A 51 -21.45 -14.05 7.12
CA SER A 51 -22.35 -13.62 6.04
C SER A 51 -22.12 -14.39 4.73
N GLY A 52 -21.09 -15.23 4.65
CA GLY A 52 -20.73 -15.96 3.44
C GLY A 52 -19.82 -15.17 2.52
N ILE A 53 -19.38 -15.83 1.44
CA ILE A 53 -18.36 -15.28 0.54
C ILE A 53 -18.86 -14.11 -0.32
N LEU A 54 -20.12 -14.12 -0.75
CA LEU A 54 -20.64 -13.10 -1.68
C LEU A 54 -20.76 -11.71 -1.04
N PRO A 55 -21.36 -11.54 0.16
CA PRO A 55 -21.33 -10.27 0.90
C PRO A 55 -19.91 -9.74 1.08
N HIS A 56 -18.98 -10.62 1.44
CA HIS A 56 -17.59 -10.23 1.62
C HIS A 56 -16.95 -9.69 0.32
N LEU A 57 -17.16 -10.37 -0.81
CA LEU A 57 -16.69 -9.87 -2.11
C LEU A 57 -17.34 -8.53 -2.50
N CYS A 58 -18.60 -8.30 -2.13
CA CYS A 58 -19.25 -7.00 -2.33
C CYS A 58 -18.57 -5.89 -1.52
N ARG A 59 -18.16 -6.17 -0.28
CA ARG A 59 -17.40 -5.23 0.57
C ARG A 59 -16.05 -4.89 -0.03
N ILE A 60 -15.29 -5.90 -0.45
CA ILE A 60 -14.01 -5.73 -1.17
C ILE A 60 -14.22 -4.83 -2.38
N ARG A 61 -15.21 -5.16 -3.21
CA ARG A 61 -15.48 -4.40 -4.43
C ARG A 61 -15.89 -2.96 -4.13
N ARG A 62 -16.61 -2.70 -3.04
CA ARG A 62 -17.00 -1.36 -2.61
C ARG A 62 -15.77 -0.54 -2.23
N VAL A 63 -14.88 -1.08 -1.39
CA VAL A 63 -13.62 -0.41 -1.02
C VAL A 63 -12.75 -0.11 -2.25
N GLN A 64 -12.55 -1.09 -3.14
CA GLN A 64 -11.79 -0.88 -4.37
C GLN A 64 -12.38 0.23 -5.26
N ARG A 65 -13.72 0.32 -5.37
CA ARG A 65 -14.40 1.37 -6.15
C ARG A 65 -14.32 2.75 -5.51
N LEU A 66 -14.23 2.83 -4.17
CA LEU A 66 -13.99 4.08 -3.47
C LEU A 66 -12.52 4.51 -3.62
N ALA A 67 -11.58 3.57 -3.47
CA ALA A 67 -10.15 3.86 -3.46
C ALA A 67 -9.59 4.28 -4.83
N ALA A 68 -9.91 3.56 -5.90
CA ALA A 68 -9.32 3.79 -7.23
C ALA A 68 -9.43 5.24 -7.75
N PRO A 69 -10.61 5.91 -7.72
CA PRO A 69 -10.70 7.30 -8.18
C PRO A 69 -9.94 8.27 -7.27
N LEU A 70 -9.89 8.02 -5.95
CA LEU A 70 -9.19 8.88 -4.99
C LEU A 70 -7.67 8.77 -5.11
N ILE A 71 -7.16 7.56 -5.36
CA ILE A 71 -5.75 7.31 -5.72
C ILE A 71 -5.41 8.13 -6.97
N THR A 72 -6.23 8.03 -8.01
CA THR A 72 -6.00 8.74 -9.29
C THR A 72 -6.08 10.25 -9.12
N ALA A 73 -7.05 10.76 -8.36
CA ALA A 73 -7.24 12.19 -8.11
C ALA A 73 -6.06 12.84 -7.37
N ALA A 74 -5.37 12.07 -6.51
CA ALA A 74 -4.16 12.48 -5.83
C ALA A 74 -2.87 12.28 -6.67
N GLY A 75 -2.99 11.93 -7.96
CA GLY A 75 -1.84 11.70 -8.84
C GLY A 75 -1.13 10.36 -8.61
N GLY A 76 -1.77 9.44 -7.90
CA GLY A 76 -1.30 8.07 -7.70
C GLY A 76 -1.65 7.14 -8.84
N GLU A 77 -0.99 5.99 -8.84
CA GLU A 77 -1.24 4.87 -9.76
C GLU A 77 -1.66 3.67 -8.92
N LEU A 78 -2.83 3.10 -9.22
CA LEU A 78 -3.26 1.83 -8.67
C LEU A 78 -2.44 0.71 -9.34
N VAL A 79 -1.58 0.05 -8.56
CA VAL A 79 -0.68 -1.01 -9.07
C VAL A 79 -1.45 -2.32 -9.23
N LYS A 80 -2.07 -2.79 -8.15
CA LYS A 80 -2.88 -4.01 -8.12
C LYS A 80 -3.88 -3.99 -6.98
N CYS A 81 -4.92 -4.82 -7.12
CA CYS A 81 -5.74 -5.26 -6.01
C CYS A 81 -5.57 -6.78 -5.88
N GLU A 82 -5.29 -7.27 -4.68
CA GLU A 82 -5.08 -8.69 -4.40
C GLU A 82 -5.96 -9.08 -3.22
N ALA A 83 -7.04 -9.80 -3.50
CA ALA A 83 -8.15 -9.98 -2.55
C ALA A 83 -8.69 -8.62 -2.05
N ASP A 84 -8.65 -8.39 -0.74
CA ASP A 84 -8.99 -7.15 -0.05
C ASP A 84 -7.87 -6.10 -0.02
N ASN A 85 -6.65 -6.48 -0.41
CA ASN A 85 -5.53 -5.55 -0.47
C ASN A 85 -5.62 -4.64 -1.68
N VAL A 86 -5.24 -3.38 -1.48
CA VAL A 86 -5.06 -2.36 -2.52
C VAL A 86 -3.64 -1.82 -2.41
N LEU A 87 -2.87 -1.95 -3.49
CA LEU A 87 -1.51 -1.42 -3.60
C LEU A 87 -1.48 -0.26 -4.60
N ALA A 88 -1.02 0.90 -4.14
CA ALA A 88 -0.90 2.10 -4.96
C ALA A 88 0.45 2.79 -4.75
N VAL A 89 0.91 3.52 -5.77
CA VAL A 89 2.17 4.28 -5.72
C VAL A 89 1.94 5.74 -6.08
N PHE A 90 2.69 6.62 -5.42
CA PHE A 90 2.52 8.07 -5.52
C PHE A 90 3.87 8.75 -5.73
N PRO A 91 3.91 9.92 -6.40
CA PRO A 91 5.15 10.68 -6.56
C PRO A 91 5.78 11.06 -5.21
N GLN A 92 4.98 11.51 -4.24
CA GLN A 92 5.46 11.95 -2.92
C GLN A 92 4.56 11.41 -1.78
N PRO A 93 5.08 11.36 -0.53
CA PRO A 93 4.30 10.90 0.63
C PRO A 93 3.06 11.73 0.92
N ARG A 94 3.12 13.05 0.69
CA ARG A 94 1.97 13.95 0.85
C ARG A 94 0.79 13.56 -0.06
N ASP A 95 1.08 13.08 -1.27
CA ASP A 95 0.07 12.69 -2.25
C ASP A 95 -0.61 11.39 -1.79
N ALA A 96 0.20 10.44 -1.29
CA ALA A 96 -0.28 9.20 -0.69
C ALA A 96 -1.14 9.46 0.56
N VAL A 97 -0.71 10.36 1.45
CA VAL A 97 -1.48 10.72 2.66
C VAL A 97 -2.79 11.42 2.29
N ALA A 98 -2.79 12.34 1.32
CA ALA A 98 -4.01 12.98 0.85
C ALA A 98 -5.02 11.94 0.32
N ALA A 99 -4.55 10.97 -0.48
CA ALA A 99 -5.38 9.86 -0.94
C ALA A 99 -5.88 9.02 0.23
N ALA A 100 -5.03 8.65 1.18
CA ALA A 100 -5.38 7.83 2.33
C ALA A 100 -6.46 8.49 3.21
N VAL A 101 -6.35 9.79 3.47
CA VAL A 101 -7.35 10.55 4.23
C VAL A 101 -8.69 10.55 3.51
N ALA A 102 -8.70 10.86 2.21
CA ALA A 102 -9.92 10.85 1.42
C ALA A 102 -10.55 9.44 1.36
N ILE A 103 -9.74 8.39 1.25
CA ILE A 103 -10.20 7.00 1.25
C ILE A 103 -10.83 6.63 2.59
N ARG A 104 -10.16 6.96 3.71
CA ARG A 104 -10.68 6.73 5.06
C ARG A 104 -12.03 7.42 5.25
N GLU A 105 -12.16 8.67 4.82
CA GLU A 105 -13.41 9.43 4.90
C GLU A 105 -14.51 8.81 4.03
N ALA A 106 -14.19 8.41 2.80
CA ALA A 106 -15.13 7.77 1.90
C ALA A 106 -15.61 6.40 2.42
N ILE A 107 -14.72 5.64 3.06
CA ILE A 107 -15.05 4.36 3.73
C ILE A 107 -15.96 4.62 4.94
N ALA A 108 -15.64 5.62 5.77
CA ALA A 108 -16.44 5.97 6.95
C ALA A 108 -17.82 6.52 6.60
N ALA A 109 -17.96 7.23 5.48
CA ALA A 109 -19.23 7.75 4.98
C ALA A 109 -20.05 6.72 4.18
N ALA A 110 -19.45 5.60 3.79
CA ALA A 110 -20.16 4.57 3.05
C ALA A 110 -21.25 3.93 3.94
N PRO A 111 -22.44 3.62 3.39
CA PRO A 111 -23.46 2.91 4.13
C PRO A 111 -22.91 1.59 4.67
N ALA A 112 -23.34 1.26 5.89
CA ALA A 112 -23.11 -0.05 6.47
C ALA A 112 -23.63 -1.16 5.55
N ASP A 113 -23.12 -2.35 5.77
CA ASP A 113 -23.52 -3.54 5.02
C ASP A 113 -25.01 -3.85 5.25
N ALA A 114 -25.72 -4.21 4.18
CA ALA A 114 -27.14 -4.52 4.29
C ALA A 114 -27.40 -5.85 4.99
N GLU A 115 -26.42 -6.78 4.97
CA GLU A 115 -26.59 -8.12 5.53
C GLU A 115 -26.33 -8.18 7.04
N ASP A 116 -25.40 -7.37 7.57
CA ASP A 116 -24.99 -7.45 8.98
C ASP A 116 -24.83 -6.10 9.70
N ASP A 117 -25.21 -4.99 9.04
CA ASP A 117 -25.09 -3.61 9.54
C ASP A 117 -23.67 -3.23 10.00
N SER A 118 -22.66 -3.95 9.51
CA SER A 118 -21.28 -3.67 9.87
C SER A 118 -20.68 -2.58 8.98
N PRO A 119 -19.93 -1.62 9.56
CA PRO A 119 -19.25 -0.61 8.77
C PRO A 119 -18.08 -1.23 7.99
N LEU A 120 -17.70 -0.58 6.89
CA LEU A 120 -16.45 -0.87 6.20
C LEU A 120 -15.27 -0.40 7.06
N LYS A 121 -14.21 -1.20 7.11
CA LYS A 121 -13.01 -0.93 7.90
C LYS A 121 -11.79 -1.32 7.11
N ALA A 122 -10.82 -0.43 7.03
CA ALA A 122 -9.53 -0.70 6.42
C ALA A 122 -8.41 -0.01 7.19
N GLY A 123 -7.25 -0.65 7.26
CA GLY A 123 -5.99 -0.05 7.69
C GLY A 123 -5.21 0.44 6.47
N ILE A 124 -4.47 1.54 6.61
CA ILE A 124 -3.64 2.07 5.53
C ILE A 124 -2.21 2.27 6.05
N GLY A 125 -1.24 1.65 5.37
CA GLY A 125 0.18 1.83 5.61
C GLY A 125 0.84 2.57 4.45
N ILE A 126 1.72 3.52 4.77
CA ILE A 126 2.45 4.31 3.78
C ILE A 126 3.93 4.32 4.11
N ASP A 127 4.75 4.06 3.10
CA ASP A 127 6.19 4.23 3.15
C ASP A 127 6.70 4.98 1.92
N PHE A 128 7.97 5.38 1.94
CA PHE A 128 8.67 6.04 0.85
C PHE A 128 10.07 5.46 0.70
N GLY A 129 10.44 5.08 -0.52
CA GLY A 129 11.79 4.61 -0.78
C GLY A 129 11.97 4.09 -2.19
N ARG A 130 13.11 3.41 -2.40
CA ARG A 130 13.41 2.76 -3.67
C ARG A 130 12.84 1.35 -3.72
N PHE A 131 12.19 1.02 -4.82
CA PHE A 131 11.65 -0.30 -5.08
C PHE A 131 11.52 -0.53 -6.60
N LEU A 132 11.35 -1.78 -6.99
CA LEU A 132 11.06 -2.17 -8.37
C LEU A 132 9.57 -2.05 -8.61
N LEU A 133 9.14 -1.22 -9.56
CA LEU A 133 7.76 -1.09 -9.99
C LEU A 133 7.59 -1.76 -11.35
N ILE A 134 6.62 -2.66 -11.45
CA ILE A 134 6.18 -3.28 -12.70
C ILE A 134 4.78 -2.70 -12.98
N PRO A 135 4.69 -1.70 -13.88
CA PRO A 135 3.44 -0.95 -14.09
C PRO A 135 2.23 -1.85 -14.34
N GLY A 136 1.15 -1.58 -13.61
CA GLY A 136 -0.11 -2.34 -13.67
C GLY A 136 0.00 -3.84 -13.30
N ARG A 137 1.08 -4.26 -12.63
CA ARG A 137 1.26 -5.65 -12.19
C ARG A 137 1.66 -5.77 -10.73
N ASP A 138 2.84 -5.27 -10.35
CA ASP A 138 3.38 -5.50 -9.01
C ASP A 138 4.46 -4.50 -8.62
N ALA A 139 4.84 -4.49 -7.34
CA ALA A 139 5.99 -3.77 -6.83
C ALA A 139 6.77 -4.60 -5.82
N PHE A 140 8.11 -4.50 -5.84
CA PHE A 140 8.99 -5.27 -4.99
C PHE A 140 10.05 -4.38 -4.34
N GLY A 141 10.11 -4.36 -3.01
CA GLY A 141 11.13 -3.64 -2.28
C GLY A 141 10.78 -3.50 -0.80
N ASP A 142 11.74 -3.03 -0.02
CA ASP A 142 11.56 -2.87 1.43
C ASP A 142 10.41 -1.91 1.76
N ALA A 143 10.32 -0.77 1.06
CA ALA A 143 9.22 0.18 1.25
C ALA A 143 7.84 -0.44 0.99
N VAL A 144 7.72 -1.33 0.00
CA VAL A 144 6.49 -2.06 -0.30
C VAL A 144 6.14 -3.00 0.86
N ASN A 145 7.12 -3.76 1.35
CA ASN A 145 6.93 -4.69 2.46
C ASN A 145 6.56 -3.98 3.77
N VAL A 146 7.22 -2.87 4.08
CA VAL A 146 6.96 -2.11 5.31
C VAL A 146 5.59 -1.44 5.26
N ALA A 147 5.18 -0.89 4.10
CA ALA A 147 3.84 -0.35 3.94
C ALA A 147 2.76 -1.42 4.14
N HIS A 148 2.93 -2.63 3.59
CA HIS A 148 2.03 -3.75 3.87
C HIS A 148 1.94 -4.07 5.36
N LYS A 149 3.09 -4.22 6.05
CA LYS A 149 3.10 -4.46 7.51
C LYS A 149 2.38 -3.35 8.29
N LEU A 150 2.56 -2.09 7.89
CA LEU A 150 1.86 -0.99 8.52
C LEU A 150 0.34 -1.08 8.31
N GLY A 151 -0.12 -1.37 7.09
CA GLY A 151 -1.55 -1.40 6.75
C GLY A 151 -2.30 -2.65 7.23
N GLU A 152 -1.66 -3.81 7.17
CA GLU A 152 -2.24 -5.12 7.45
C GLU A 152 -2.04 -5.53 8.93
N ASP A 153 -0.81 -5.47 9.43
CA ASP A 153 -0.48 -6.02 10.75
C ASP A 153 -0.66 -5.03 11.90
N LEU A 154 -0.44 -3.73 11.65
CA LEU A 154 -0.31 -2.72 12.69
C LEU A 154 -1.46 -1.71 12.75
N ALA A 155 -1.95 -1.26 11.61
CA ALA A 155 -3.03 -0.28 11.55
C ALA A 155 -4.32 -0.91 12.07
N ARG A 156 -4.97 -0.24 13.01
CA ARG A 156 -6.35 -0.59 13.37
C ARG A 156 -7.31 -0.08 12.30
N ALA A 157 -8.54 -0.57 12.36
CA ALA A 157 -9.62 -0.11 11.49
C ALA A 157 -9.74 1.42 11.46
N GLY A 158 -9.54 2.01 10.28
CA GLY A 158 -9.60 3.45 10.04
C GLY A 158 -8.30 4.21 10.35
N GLU A 159 -7.24 3.54 10.79
CA GLU A 159 -5.94 4.16 11.00
C GLU A 159 -5.14 4.28 9.70
N ILE A 160 -4.38 5.38 9.62
CA ILE A 160 -3.39 5.62 8.58
C ILE A 160 -2.06 5.73 9.30
N LEU A 161 -1.14 4.83 8.97
CA LEU A 161 0.21 4.79 9.53
C LEU A 161 1.23 5.13 8.43
N VAL A 162 2.18 5.98 8.78
CA VAL A 162 3.33 6.34 7.91
C VAL A 162 4.63 5.94 8.61
N THR A 163 5.63 5.49 7.87
CA THR A 163 6.98 5.28 8.42
C THR A 163 7.66 6.59 8.80
N ALA A 164 8.76 6.50 9.56
CA ALA A 164 9.62 7.66 9.82
C ALA A 164 10.19 8.30 8.54
N GLU A 165 10.49 7.52 7.50
CA GLU A 165 10.99 8.07 6.24
C GLU A 165 9.90 8.86 5.49
N ALA A 166 8.69 8.31 5.39
CA ALA A 166 7.55 9.00 4.81
C ALA A 166 7.21 10.27 5.61
N ALA A 167 7.17 10.18 6.95
CA ALA A 167 6.93 11.32 7.85
C ALA A 167 7.94 12.45 7.65
N ARG A 168 9.23 12.14 7.52
CA ARG A 168 10.28 13.12 7.28
C ARG A 168 10.09 13.89 5.97
N ARG A 169 9.54 13.24 4.94
CA ARG A 169 9.34 13.82 3.60
C ARG A 169 7.97 14.48 3.38
N LEU A 170 7.00 14.29 4.27
CA LEU A 170 5.68 14.93 4.20
C LEU A 170 5.80 16.47 4.24
N GLY A 171 6.74 17.02 5.01
CA GLY A 171 6.91 18.46 5.20
C GLY A 171 5.76 19.08 6.02
N ALA A 172 5.94 20.31 6.51
CA ALA A 172 4.94 21.00 7.34
C ALA A 172 3.64 21.34 6.58
N GLU A 173 3.70 21.39 5.26
CA GLU A 173 2.59 21.80 4.38
C GLU A 173 1.54 20.70 4.17
N ALA A 174 1.80 19.48 4.64
CA ALA A 174 0.87 18.36 4.50
C ALA A 174 -0.45 18.55 5.26
N GLY A 175 -0.53 19.50 6.19
CA GLY A 175 -1.77 19.86 6.90
C GLY A 175 -2.32 18.77 7.81
N VAL A 176 -1.53 17.73 8.10
CA VAL A 176 -1.90 16.61 8.97
C VAL A 176 -1.07 16.62 10.24
N ARG A 177 -1.66 16.13 11.35
CA ARG A 177 -0.92 15.91 12.59
C ARG A 177 -0.39 14.49 12.63
N LEU A 178 0.86 14.35 13.08
CA LEU A 178 1.55 13.07 13.23
C LEU A 178 1.71 12.76 14.71
N GLU A 179 1.23 11.59 15.11
CA GLU A 179 1.42 11.05 16.46
C GLU A 179 2.43 9.90 16.40
N PRO A 180 3.57 9.98 17.11
CA PRO A 180 4.60 8.95 17.06
C PRO A 180 4.13 7.65 17.71
N LEU A 181 4.48 6.53 17.08
CA LEU A 181 4.24 5.18 17.54
C LEU A 181 5.52 4.34 17.38
N SER A 182 5.70 3.39 18.29
CA SER A 182 6.79 2.41 18.22
C SER A 182 6.20 1.01 18.23
N PHE A 183 6.64 0.18 17.30
CA PHE A 183 6.22 -1.21 17.16
C PHE A 183 7.43 -2.13 17.21
N SER A 184 7.24 -3.31 17.80
CA SER A 184 8.23 -4.40 17.74
C SER A 184 7.62 -5.54 16.91
N ILE A 185 8.15 -5.76 15.70
CA ILE A 185 7.67 -6.81 14.79
C ILE A 185 8.83 -7.72 14.41
N SER A 186 8.70 -9.02 14.69
CA SER A 186 9.72 -10.02 14.35
C SER A 186 11.14 -9.66 14.83
N GLY A 187 11.26 -8.95 15.96
CA GLY A 187 12.55 -8.49 16.52
C GLY A 187 13.10 -7.19 15.94
N LEU A 188 12.35 -6.50 15.07
CA LEU A 188 12.68 -5.18 14.56
C LEU A 188 11.84 -4.11 15.27
N GLU A 189 12.52 -3.07 15.74
CA GLU A 189 11.88 -1.85 16.24
C GLU A 189 11.55 -0.93 15.05
N LEU A 190 10.26 -0.72 14.79
CA LEU A 190 9.76 0.15 13.74
C LEU A 190 9.16 1.40 14.36
N GLN A 191 9.74 2.56 14.04
CA GLN A 191 9.13 3.86 14.32
C GLN A 191 8.18 4.23 13.19
N ALA A 192 6.95 4.55 13.57
CA ALA A 192 5.90 4.98 12.67
C ALA A 192 5.14 6.16 13.27
N PHE A 193 4.26 6.76 12.48
CA PHE A 193 3.41 7.85 12.92
C PHE A 193 1.98 7.58 12.48
N ARG A 194 1.03 7.83 13.36
CA ARG A 194 -0.40 7.86 13.02
C ARG A 194 -0.77 9.23 12.50
N VAL A 195 -1.47 9.26 11.38
CA VAL A 195 -2.05 10.47 10.79
C VAL A 195 -3.41 10.72 11.42
N THR A 196 -3.54 11.84 12.14
CA THR A 196 -4.77 12.28 12.82
C THR A 196 -5.36 13.52 12.19
#